data_AF-A0A6G6F898-F1
#
_entry.id   AF-A0A6G6F898-F1
#
_cell.length_a   1.000
_cell.length_b   1.000
_cell.length_c   1.000
_cell.angle_alpha   90.00
_cell.angle_beta   90.00
_cell.angle_gamma   90.00
#
_symmetry.space_group_name_H-M   'P 1'
#
loop_
_entity.id
_entity.type
_entity.pdbx_description
1 polymer ?
#
loop_
_entity_poly.entity_id
_entity_poly.type
_entity_poly.pdbx_seq_one_letter_code
_entity_poly.pdbx_strand_id
1 'polypeptide(L)'
;MHQHLPRTFDVPPAQPPGRPWPRPPSALPASWLDRPPNGARITVAGLVMLRQRPGTAKGIIFITLEDETGTVNVIVWKQIYEQFRRAVIAGRLLRVTGRLQCEGPITHVIAETVEDISPMLDRLLDRDDAVGTLRPEMARAGDQPGRTYPDRHIPAPDWAD
;
A
#
# COMPACT_ATOMS: atom_id res chain seq x y z
N MET A 1 -7.16 -31.72 -30.17
CA MET A 1 -6.07 -30.72 -30.07
C MET A 1 -6.69 -29.37 -29.76
N HIS A 2 -6.85 -29.03 -28.48
CA HIS A 2 -7.38 -27.73 -28.08
C HIS A 2 -6.23 -26.90 -27.50
N GLN A 3 -5.72 -25.94 -28.29
CA GLN A 3 -4.72 -24.99 -27.83
C GLN A 3 -5.40 -23.97 -26.89
N HIS A 4 -4.89 -23.89 -25.66
CA HIS A 4 -5.27 -22.90 -24.67
C HIS A 4 -4.42 -21.64 -24.91
N LEU A 5 -5.03 -20.57 -25.42
CA LEU A 5 -4.35 -19.27 -25.53
C LEU A 5 -4.27 -18.61 -24.15
N PRO A 6 -3.13 -18.02 -23.75
CA PRO A 6 -3.04 -17.32 -22.46
C PRO A 6 -3.89 -16.05 -22.50
N ARG A 7 -4.76 -15.89 -21.49
CA ARG A 7 -5.52 -14.65 -21.26
C ARG A 7 -4.53 -13.51 -21.02
N THR A 8 -4.41 -12.62 -21.99
CA THR A 8 -3.72 -11.34 -21.86
C THR A 8 -4.39 -10.57 -20.72
N PHE A 9 -3.62 -10.25 -19.67
CA PHE A 9 -4.03 -9.19 -18.75
C PHE A 9 -4.16 -7.92 -19.59
N ASP A 10 -5.36 -7.36 -19.62
CA ASP A 10 -5.67 -6.16 -20.39
C ASP A 10 -4.87 -5.00 -19.79
N VAL A 11 -3.71 -4.72 -20.36
CA VAL A 11 -2.88 -3.58 -19.99
C VAL A 11 -3.72 -2.35 -20.33
N PRO A 12 -4.04 -1.47 -19.36
CA PRO A 12 -4.85 -0.30 -19.64
C PRO A 12 -4.21 0.49 -20.79
N PRO A 13 -5.00 1.01 -21.75
CA PRO A 13 -4.49 1.64 -22.94
C PRO A 13 -3.50 2.74 -22.58
N ALA A 14 -2.38 2.80 -23.31
CA ALA A 14 -1.38 3.84 -23.16
C ALA A 14 -2.06 5.22 -23.13
N GLN A 15 -1.78 6.00 -22.08
CA GLN A 15 -2.39 7.31 -21.89
C GLN A 15 -2.15 8.21 -23.10
N PRO A 16 -3.17 8.96 -23.57
CA PRO A 16 -3.00 9.86 -24.70
C PRO A 16 -1.93 10.92 -24.40
N PRO A 17 -1.14 11.35 -25.40
CA PRO A 17 -0.13 12.37 -25.21
C PRO A 17 -0.79 13.67 -24.76
N GLY A 18 -0.49 14.13 -23.53
CA GLY A 18 -0.95 15.43 -23.03
C GLY A 18 -1.35 15.53 -21.56
N ARG A 19 -1.44 14.44 -20.80
CA ARG A 19 -1.48 14.50 -19.32
C ARG A 19 -0.27 13.77 -18.75
N PRO A 20 0.63 14.44 -18.00
CA PRO A 20 1.88 13.81 -17.57
C PRO A 20 1.68 12.69 -16.54
N TRP A 21 0.49 12.58 -15.92
CA TRP A 21 0.17 11.57 -14.90
C TRP A 21 -1.36 11.50 -14.57
N PRO A 22 -1.86 10.36 -14.03
CA PRO A 22 -3.27 10.14 -13.62
C PRO A 22 -3.81 11.11 -12.56
N ARG A 23 -5.05 11.60 -12.71
CA ARG A 23 -5.70 12.45 -11.70
C ARG A 23 -6.75 11.66 -10.90
N PRO A 24 -7.04 12.06 -9.65
CA PRO A 24 -8.17 11.50 -8.90
C PRO A 24 -9.45 11.46 -9.76
N PRO A 25 -10.21 10.35 -9.74
CA PRO A 25 -10.06 9.18 -8.86
C PRO A 25 -9.07 8.11 -9.35
N SER A 26 -8.40 8.31 -10.50
CA SER A 26 -7.44 7.34 -11.04
C SER A 26 -6.16 7.31 -10.19
N ALA A 27 -5.72 6.10 -9.85
CA ALA A 27 -4.50 5.90 -9.07
C ALA A 27 -3.24 6.20 -9.90
N LEU A 28 -2.30 6.92 -9.28
CA LEU A 28 -0.95 7.16 -9.75
C LEU A 28 -0.07 5.98 -9.26
N PRO A 29 0.67 5.31 -10.15
CA PRO A 29 1.65 4.29 -9.76
C PRO A 29 2.74 4.87 -8.85
N ALA A 30 3.23 4.11 -7.89
CA ALA A 30 4.29 4.53 -6.98
C ALA A 30 5.54 5.05 -7.70
N SER A 31 5.94 4.38 -8.79
CA SER A 31 7.08 4.78 -9.63
C SER A 31 6.95 6.15 -10.31
N TRP A 32 5.76 6.76 -10.30
CA TRP A 32 5.47 8.05 -10.96
C TRP A 32 5.24 9.18 -9.97
N LEU A 33 5.56 8.99 -8.68
CA LEU A 33 5.40 10.02 -7.64
C LEU A 33 6.25 11.28 -7.88
N ASP A 34 7.25 11.23 -8.77
CA ASP A 34 8.11 12.33 -9.17
C ASP A 34 7.48 13.26 -10.23
N ARG A 35 6.39 12.83 -10.90
CA ARG A 35 5.75 13.59 -11.99
C ARG A 35 4.81 14.70 -11.51
N PRO A 36 3.97 14.51 -10.48
CA PRO A 36 3.15 15.59 -9.95
C PRO A 36 4.01 16.65 -9.26
N PRO A 37 3.67 17.95 -9.37
CA PRO A 37 4.31 18.97 -8.56
C PRO A 37 3.97 18.79 -7.08
N ASN A 38 4.84 19.29 -6.20
CA ASN A 38 4.57 19.34 -4.76
C ASN A 38 3.22 20.03 -4.46
N GLY A 39 2.44 19.49 -3.52
CA GLY A 39 1.09 19.96 -3.19
C GLY A 39 -0.01 19.48 -4.15
N ALA A 40 0.33 18.79 -5.23
CA ALA A 40 -0.65 18.24 -6.16
C ALA A 40 -1.56 17.22 -5.47
N ARG A 41 -2.86 17.31 -5.78
CA ARG A 41 -3.85 16.32 -5.35
C ARG A 41 -3.77 15.08 -6.24
N ILE A 42 -3.47 13.93 -5.65
CA ILE A 42 -3.29 12.64 -6.33
C ILE A 42 -4.14 11.56 -5.67
N THR A 43 -4.31 10.43 -6.35
CA THR A 43 -4.83 9.20 -5.75
C THR A 43 -3.78 8.13 -5.92
N VAL A 44 -3.58 7.30 -4.91
CA VAL A 44 -2.72 6.11 -4.95
C VAL A 44 -3.53 4.92 -4.46
N ALA A 45 -3.17 3.72 -4.88
CA ALA A 45 -3.78 2.51 -4.38
C ALA A 45 -2.70 1.45 -4.17
N GLY A 46 -2.79 0.67 -3.10
CA GLY A 46 -1.79 -0.34 -2.80
C GLY A 46 -2.14 -1.18 -1.59
N LEU A 47 -1.43 -2.30 -1.47
CA LEU A 47 -1.48 -3.17 -0.30
C LEU A 47 -0.86 -2.47 0.88
N VAL A 48 -1.47 -2.64 2.05
CA VAL A 48 -0.96 -2.06 3.29
C VAL A 48 0.16 -2.95 3.81
N MET A 49 1.37 -2.42 3.80
CA MET A 49 2.56 -3.14 4.27
C MET A 49 2.84 -2.86 5.75
N LEU A 50 2.70 -1.60 6.18
CA LEU A 50 3.04 -1.18 7.53
C LEU A 50 2.12 -0.06 8.01
N ARG A 51 1.85 -0.06 9.32
CA ARG A 51 1.20 1.04 10.04
C ARG A 51 2.04 1.41 11.25
N GLN A 52 2.42 2.68 11.36
CA GLN A 52 3.16 3.19 12.51
C GLN A 52 2.41 4.34 13.14
N ARG A 53 2.35 4.34 14.47
CA ARG A 53 1.84 5.45 15.28
C ARG A 53 2.87 5.77 16.36
N PRO A 54 3.90 6.58 16.05
CA PRO A 54 4.92 6.93 17.02
C PRO A 54 4.28 7.58 18.25
N GLY A 55 4.70 7.19 19.46
CA GLY A 55 4.12 7.70 20.71
C GLY A 55 4.23 9.23 20.88
N THR A 56 5.20 9.84 20.21
CA THR A 56 5.47 11.29 20.20
C THR A 56 4.73 12.05 19.10
N ALA A 57 4.18 11.36 18.10
CA ALA A 57 3.57 11.99 16.93
C ALA A 57 2.08 12.24 17.18
N LYS A 58 1.76 13.40 17.80
CA LYS A 58 0.44 14.02 18.12
C LYS A 58 -0.82 13.50 17.37
N GLY A 59 -1.13 12.21 17.45
CA GLY A 59 -2.23 11.58 16.69
C GLY A 59 -1.97 11.38 15.19
N ILE A 60 -0.71 11.39 14.72
CA ILE A 60 -0.36 11.10 13.32
C ILE A 60 -0.14 9.60 13.14
N ILE A 61 -0.66 9.04 12.05
CA ILE A 61 -0.43 7.67 11.64
C ILE A 61 0.30 7.68 10.30
N PHE A 62 1.34 6.85 10.19
CA PHE A 62 2.05 6.59 8.94
C PHE A 62 1.59 5.23 8.40
N ILE A 63 1.32 5.18 7.10
CA ILE A 63 0.95 3.95 6.40
C ILE A 63 1.88 3.81 5.20
N THR A 64 2.50 2.66 5.04
CA THR A 64 3.22 2.32 3.81
C THR A 64 2.30 1.47 2.93
N LEU A 65 2.01 1.96 1.73
CA LEU A 65 1.32 1.22 0.69
C LEU A 65 2.33 0.68 -0.32
N GLU A 66 2.03 -0.45 -0.94
CA GLU A 66 2.85 -1.05 -1.99
C GLU A 66 1.99 -1.44 -3.19
N ASP A 67 2.44 -1.06 -4.38
CA ASP A 67 1.98 -1.57 -5.66
C ASP A 67 3.14 -2.28 -6.38
N GLU A 68 2.90 -2.85 -7.55
CA GLU A 68 3.92 -3.58 -8.33
C GLU A 68 5.10 -2.71 -8.78
N THR A 69 4.96 -1.38 -8.70
CA THR A 69 5.97 -0.40 -9.14
C THR A 69 6.76 0.22 -7.98
N GLY A 70 6.38 -0.03 -6.73
CA GLY A 70 7.10 0.42 -5.55
C GLY A 70 6.20 0.76 -4.36
N THR A 71 6.74 1.57 -3.45
CA THR A 71 6.06 1.93 -2.20
C THR A 71 5.61 3.39 -2.17
N VAL A 72 4.53 3.66 -1.45
CA VAL A 72 3.99 5.00 -1.19
C VAL A 72 3.83 5.21 0.30
N ASN A 73 4.46 6.26 0.83
CA ASN A 73 4.32 6.65 2.23
C ASN A 73 3.13 7.61 2.38
N VAL A 74 2.16 7.22 3.19
CA VAL A 74 0.95 8.00 3.46
C VAL A 74 0.97 8.51 4.90
N ILE A 75 0.68 9.79 5.07
CA ILE A 75 0.51 10.43 6.38
C ILE A 75 -0.97 10.67 6.60
N VAL A 76 -1.49 10.14 7.70
CA VAL A 76 -2.89 10.28 8.12
C VAL A 76 -2.93 11.07 9.43
N TRP A 77 -3.45 12.29 9.35
CA TRP A 77 -3.67 13.14 10.51
C TRP A 77 -4.85 12.65 11.34
N LYS A 78 -4.86 13.02 12.64
CA LYS A 78 -5.88 12.62 13.61
C LYS A 78 -7.31 12.78 13.09
N GLN A 79 -7.64 13.93 12.50
CA GLN A 79 -8.98 14.22 11.98
C GLN A 79 -9.39 13.26 10.85
N ILE A 80 -8.47 12.96 9.94
CA ILE A 80 -8.69 12.04 8.82
C ILE A 80 -8.81 10.61 9.34
N TYR A 81 -7.95 10.22 10.30
CA TYR A 81 -8.06 8.93 10.97
C TYR A 81 -9.41 8.75 11.68
N GLU A 82 -9.89 9.77 12.40
CA GLU A 82 -11.18 9.71 13.08
C GLU A 82 -12.33 9.53 12.09
N GLN A 83 -12.28 10.21 10.94
CA GLN A 83 -13.28 10.08 9.88
C GLN A 83 -13.23 8.72 9.17
N PHE A 84 -12.04 8.19 8.90
CA PHE A 84 -11.84 6.95 8.12
C PHE A 84 -11.29 5.79 8.96
N ARG A 85 -11.65 5.76 10.26
CA ARG A 85 -11.04 4.87 11.27
C ARG A 85 -11.00 3.41 10.86
N ARG A 86 -12.12 2.89 10.34
CA ARG A 86 -12.24 1.49 9.93
C ARG A 86 -11.27 1.15 8.80
N ALA A 87 -11.21 1.98 7.77
CA ALA A 87 -10.30 1.77 6.64
C ALA A 87 -8.83 1.85 7.09
N VAL A 88 -8.49 2.85 7.92
CA VAL A 88 -7.12 3.06 8.40
C VAL A 88 -6.64 1.95 9.34
N ILE A 89 -7.52 1.31 10.11
CA ILE A 89 -7.12 0.22 11.02
C ILE A 89 -7.10 -1.13 10.28
N ALA A 90 -8.18 -1.47 9.60
CA ALA A 90 -8.44 -2.83 9.15
C ALA A 90 -8.24 -3.06 7.64
N GLY A 91 -8.14 -2.00 6.85
CA GLY A 91 -7.96 -2.15 5.40
C GLY A 91 -6.66 -2.86 5.05
N ARG A 92 -6.74 -3.84 4.16
CA ARG A 92 -5.62 -4.61 3.60
C ARG A 92 -5.17 -4.04 2.25
N LEU A 93 -6.12 -3.52 1.48
CA LEU A 93 -5.90 -2.79 0.24
C LEU A 93 -6.59 -1.43 0.37
N LEU A 94 -5.84 -0.35 0.21
CA LEU A 94 -6.37 1.00 0.37
C LEU A 94 -6.25 1.78 -0.94
N ARG A 95 -7.27 2.60 -1.22
CA ARG A 95 -7.18 3.73 -2.14
C ARG A 95 -7.15 5.01 -1.31
N VAL A 96 -6.11 5.82 -1.51
CA VAL A 96 -5.91 7.06 -0.78
C VAL A 96 -5.88 8.21 -1.75
N THR A 97 -6.79 9.17 -1.58
CA THR A 97 -6.72 10.47 -2.24
C THR A 97 -6.14 11.48 -1.26
N GLY A 98 -5.16 12.25 -1.71
CA GLY A 98 -4.43 13.16 -0.84
C GLY A 98 -3.54 14.12 -1.59
N ARG A 99 -2.73 14.88 -0.86
CA ARG A 99 -1.77 15.84 -1.43
C ARG A 99 -0.35 15.30 -1.35
N LEU A 100 0.38 15.42 -2.44
CA LEU A 100 1.80 15.10 -2.48
C LEU A 100 2.57 16.13 -1.64
N GLN A 101 3.48 15.65 -0.80
CA GLN A 101 4.44 16.45 -0.06
C GLN A 101 5.85 15.90 -0.31
N CYS A 102 6.68 16.70 -0.95
CA CYS A 102 8.08 16.35 -1.23
C CYS A 102 8.99 17.07 -0.23
N GLU A 103 9.78 16.31 0.53
CA GLU A 103 10.80 16.84 1.45
C GLU A 103 12.15 16.19 1.11
N GLY A 104 12.95 16.92 0.31
CA GLY A 104 14.19 16.38 -0.24
C GLY A 104 13.92 15.12 -1.08
N PRO A 105 14.57 13.98 -0.78
CA PRO A 105 14.37 12.73 -1.52
C PRO A 105 13.10 11.97 -1.10
N ILE A 106 12.45 12.39 -0.01
CA ILE A 106 11.32 11.65 0.57
C ILE A 106 10.02 12.26 0.06
N THR A 107 9.13 11.40 -0.44
CA THR A 107 7.80 11.79 -0.90
C THR A 107 6.73 11.14 -0.04
N HIS A 108 5.80 11.96 0.44
CA HIS A 108 4.65 11.55 1.24
C HIS A 108 3.34 11.94 0.55
N VAL A 109 2.29 11.18 0.81
CA VAL A 109 0.91 11.57 0.47
C VAL A 109 0.18 11.91 1.76
N ILE A 110 -0.19 13.17 1.92
CA ILE A 110 -1.03 13.62 3.04
C ILE A 110 -2.47 13.26 2.72
N ALA A 111 -3.02 12.30 3.45
CA ALA A 111 -4.35 11.75 3.18
C ALA A 111 -5.45 12.79 3.40
N GLU A 112 -6.39 12.87 2.46
CA GLU A 112 -7.65 13.61 2.58
C GLU A 112 -8.85 12.64 2.60
N THR A 113 -8.75 11.52 1.90
CA THR A 113 -9.78 10.47 1.84
C THR A 113 -9.09 9.11 1.82
N VAL A 114 -9.61 8.17 2.61
CA VAL A 114 -9.10 6.80 2.70
C VAL A 114 -10.24 5.83 2.48
N GLU A 115 -10.13 5.02 1.44
CA GLU A 115 -11.12 4.04 1.06
C GLU A 115 -10.56 2.64 1.23
N ASP A 116 -11.31 1.79 1.95
CA ASP A 116 -11.02 0.37 2.05
C ASP A 116 -11.55 -0.36 0.81
N ILE A 117 -10.64 -0.72 -0.09
CA ILE A 117 -10.93 -1.48 -1.31
C ILE A 117 -10.51 -2.95 -1.16
N SER A 118 -10.30 -3.43 0.07
CA SER A 118 -10.00 -4.84 0.37
C SER A 118 -10.99 -5.85 -0.23
N PRO A 119 -12.29 -5.56 -0.40
CA PRO A 119 -13.20 -6.49 -1.09
C PRO A 119 -12.78 -6.82 -2.53
N MET A 120 -11.92 -6.00 -3.17
CA MET A 120 -11.35 -6.32 -4.48
C MET A 120 -10.37 -7.49 -4.42
N LEU A 121 -9.72 -7.73 -3.28
CA LEU A 121 -8.82 -8.88 -3.10
C LEU A 121 -9.60 -10.19 -3.06
N ASP A 122 -10.81 -10.19 -2.52
CA ASP A 122 -11.63 -11.39 -2.43
C ASP A 122 -12.00 -11.91 -3.84
N ARG A 123 -12.12 -11.02 -4.82
CA ARG A 123 -12.31 -11.38 -6.25
C ARG A 123 -11.14 -12.13 -6.87
N LEU A 124 -9.93 -12.04 -6.30
CA LEU A 124 -8.79 -12.84 -6.75
C LEU A 124 -8.93 -14.30 -6.31
N LEU A 125 -9.66 -14.54 -5.22
CA LEU A 125 -9.96 -15.87 -4.68
C LEU A 125 -11.16 -16.51 -5.39
N ASP A 126 -12.08 -15.70 -5.92
CA ASP A 126 -13.24 -16.14 -6.71
C ASP A 126 -12.88 -16.69 -8.11
N ARG A 127 -11.60 -16.99 -8.38
CA ARG A 127 -11.18 -17.66 -9.62
C ARG A 127 -11.65 -19.11 -9.58
N ASP A 128 -12.68 -19.43 -10.36
CA ASP A 128 -13.12 -20.79 -10.66
C ASP A 128 -11.93 -21.73 -11.00
N ASP A 129 -11.76 -22.78 -10.20
CA ASP A 129 -11.41 -24.17 -10.58
C ASP A 129 -10.31 -24.47 -11.64
N ALA A 130 -9.36 -23.58 -11.91
CA ALA A 130 -8.34 -23.81 -12.97
C ALA A 130 -6.86 -23.75 -12.53
N VAL A 131 -6.56 -23.68 -11.23
CA VAL A 131 -5.22 -24.00 -10.71
C VAL A 131 -5.41 -24.85 -9.47
N GLY A 132 -5.08 -26.14 -9.58
CA GLY A 132 -5.25 -27.12 -8.52
C GLY A 132 -4.70 -26.63 -7.17
N THR A 133 -5.53 -26.75 -6.14
CA THR A 133 -5.16 -26.81 -4.72
C THR A 133 -4.16 -25.75 -4.27
N LEU A 134 -4.60 -24.50 -4.20
CA LEU A 134 -4.09 -23.59 -3.18
C LEU A 134 -5.24 -23.27 -2.24
N ARG A 135 -5.46 -24.16 -1.27
CA ARG A 135 -6.08 -23.75 -0.01
C ARG A 135 -5.06 -22.84 0.65
N PRO A 136 -5.28 -21.52 0.76
CA PRO A 136 -4.41 -20.71 1.57
C PRO A 136 -4.71 -21.13 3.00
N GLU A 137 -3.82 -21.91 3.61
CA GLU A 137 -3.77 -21.98 5.06
C GLU A 137 -3.65 -20.52 5.52
N MET A 138 -4.67 -20.05 6.25
CA MET A 138 -4.76 -18.67 6.69
C MET A 138 -3.54 -18.38 7.57
N ALA A 139 -2.47 -17.85 6.98
CA ALA A 139 -1.32 -17.37 7.72
C ALA A 139 -1.83 -16.27 8.65
N ARG A 140 -1.83 -16.56 9.95
CA ARG A 140 -2.18 -15.58 10.96
C ARG A 140 -1.01 -14.60 11.08
N ALA A 141 -1.30 -13.34 11.40
CA ALA A 141 -0.26 -12.41 11.80
C ALA A 141 0.45 -12.98 13.04
N GLY A 142 1.62 -13.60 12.84
CA GLY A 142 2.34 -14.40 13.85
C GLY A 142 3.00 -15.67 13.30
N ASP A 143 2.52 -16.20 12.17
CA ASP A 143 3.13 -17.37 11.51
C ASP A 143 4.37 -16.96 10.70
N GLN A 144 5.45 -16.57 11.40
CA GLN A 144 6.78 -16.60 10.79
C GLN A 144 7.34 -18.01 11.00
N PRO A 145 7.67 -18.78 9.95
CA PRO A 145 8.48 -19.98 10.13
C PRO A 145 9.78 -19.54 10.79
N GLY A 146 10.05 -20.11 11.97
CA GLY A 146 11.13 -19.69 12.84
C GLY A 146 12.45 -19.53 12.09
N ARG A 147 12.87 -18.29 11.86
CA ARG A 147 14.28 -18.02 11.59
C ARG A 147 15.03 -18.28 12.88
N THR A 148 15.60 -19.47 12.99
CA THR A 148 16.74 -19.69 13.87
C THR A 148 17.86 -18.78 13.37
N TYR A 149 17.96 -17.60 13.96
CA TYR A 149 19.21 -16.86 13.92
C TYR A 149 20.24 -17.69 14.68
N PRO A 150 21.43 -17.97 14.11
CA PRO A 150 22.50 -18.54 14.90
C PRO A 150 22.76 -17.58 16.06
N ASP A 151 22.88 -18.13 17.26
CA ASP A 151 23.07 -17.43 18.52
C ASP A 151 24.27 -16.48 18.41
N ARG A 152 24.00 -15.24 18.01
CA ARG A 152 24.97 -14.15 18.07
C ARG A 152 24.68 -13.47 19.38
N HIS A 153 25.56 -13.69 20.34
CA HIS A 153 25.62 -12.87 21.55
C HIS A 153 25.75 -11.40 21.12
N ILE A 154 24.64 -10.67 21.17
CA ILE A 154 24.62 -9.22 21.02
C ILE A 154 24.87 -8.67 22.43
N PRO A 155 25.99 -7.97 22.69
CA PRO A 155 26.16 -7.27 23.95
C PRO A 155 25.10 -6.17 24.07
N ALA A 156 24.53 -6.01 25.27
CA ALA A 156 23.51 -5.00 25.56
C ALA A 156 24.06 -3.59 25.25
N PRO A 157 23.29 -2.69 24.62
CA PRO A 157 23.72 -1.30 24.42
C PRO A 157 23.65 -0.48 25.73
N ASP A 158 24.65 0.39 25.93
CA ASP A 158 24.91 1.25 27.10
C ASP A 158 23.87 2.37 27.37
N TRP A 159 22.56 2.10 27.22
CA TRP A 159 21.51 3.05 27.64
C TRP A 159 20.68 2.57 28.83
N ALA A 160 21.08 1.49 29.48
CA ALA A 160 20.52 1.06 30.76
C ALA A 160 21.36 1.61 31.92
N ASP A 161 21.08 2.87 32.27
CA ASP A 161 21.20 3.44 33.62
C ASP A 161 20.08 4.47 33.82
#